data_AF-A0A4P5V005-F1
#
_entry.id   AF-A0A4P5V005-F1
#
_cell.length_a   1.000
_cell.length_b   1.000
_cell.length_c   1.000
_cell.angle_alpha   90.00
_cell.angle_beta   90.00
_cell.angle_gamma   90.00
#
_symmetry.space_group_name_H-M   'P 1'
#
loop_
_entity.id
_entity.type
_entity.pdbx_description
1 polymer ?
#
loop_
_entity_poly.entity_id
_entity_poly.type
_entity_poly.pdbx_seq_one_letter_code
_entity_poly.pdbx_strand_id
1 'polypeptide(L)'
;MYALAAAAVLILTAGGGVGLAVLFRLTNQLVVGDGRLPRVVLERVVVPTEPMALLRWRREQDEERMAVARRVAAYRSGATVLVVLAALTVFEYVMNLVGISVFGLFVIALVKAAIIVHYFMHVATVFAAGDGH
;
A
#
# COMPACT_ATOMS: atom_id res chain seq x y z
N MET A 1 -31.03 5.66 -24.52
CA MET A 1 -29.66 6.04 -24.10
C MET A 1 -29.50 6.12 -22.58
N TYR A 2 -30.35 6.83 -21.85
CA TYR A 2 -30.25 6.98 -20.39
C TYR A 2 -30.31 5.67 -19.58
N ALA A 3 -31.12 4.69 -20.01
CA ALA A 3 -31.25 3.41 -19.31
C ALA A 3 -29.95 2.57 -19.32
N LEU A 4 -29.19 2.62 -20.42
CA LEU A 4 -27.89 1.92 -20.52
C LEU A 4 -26.83 2.60 -19.65
N ALA A 5 -26.81 3.93 -19.60
CA ALA A 5 -25.92 4.69 -18.74
C ALA A 5 -26.21 4.44 -17.25
N ALA A 6 -27.49 4.43 -16.85
CA ALA A 6 -27.91 4.14 -15.47
C ALA A 6 -27.56 2.70 -15.05
N ALA A 7 -27.77 1.72 -15.93
CA ALA A 7 -27.38 0.33 -15.68
C ALA A 7 -25.85 0.18 -15.54
N ALA A 8 -25.07 0.85 -16.40
CA ALA A 8 -23.61 0.85 -16.30
C ALA A 8 -23.14 1.46 -14.96
N VAL A 9 -23.73 2.59 -14.53
CA VAL A 9 -23.43 3.22 -13.24
C VAL A 9 -23.72 2.30 -12.07
N LEU A 10 -24.89 1.64 -12.05
CA LEU A 10 -25.28 0.71 -10.99
C LEU A 10 -24.36 -0.52 -10.94
N ILE A 11 -24.02 -1.07 -12.09
CA ILE A 11 -23.08 -2.21 -12.21
C ILE A 11 -21.69 -1.80 -11.73
N LEU A 12 -21.25 -0.57 -12.00
CA LEU A 12 -19.93 -0.08 -11.59
C LEU A 12 -19.85 0.45 -10.17
N THR A 13 -20.95 0.91 -9.57
CA THR A 13 -20.98 1.27 -8.15
C THR A 13 -21.12 0.04 -7.28
N ALA A 14 -22.02 -0.89 -7.62
CA ALA A 14 -22.16 -2.16 -6.91
C ALA A 14 -20.95 -3.08 -7.17
N GLY A 15 -20.54 -3.23 -8.42
CA GLY A 15 -19.38 -4.02 -8.83
C GLY A 15 -18.05 -3.37 -8.48
N GLY A 16 -17.97 -2.04 -8.45
CA GLY A 16 -16.79 -1.31 -7.99
C GLY A 16 -16.60 -1.41 -6.48
N GLY A 17 -17.69 -1.38 -5.69
CA GLY A 17 -17.62 -1.62 -4.25
C GLY A 17 -17.20 -3.04 -3.90
N VAL A 18 -17.80 -4.04 -4.56
CA VAL A 18 -17.43 -5.46 -4.38
C VAL A 18 -16.03 -5.73 -4.94
N GLY A 19 -15.69 -5.18 -6.10
CA GLY A 19 -14.38 -5.29 -6.73
C GLY A 19 -13.28 -4.66 -5.89
N LEU A 20 -13.54 -3.50 -5.28
CA LEU A 20 -12.64 -2.86 -4.34
C LEU A 20 -12.47 -3.66 -3.05
N ALA A 21 -13.56 -4.21 -2.50
CA ALA A 21 -13.51 -5.08 -1.32
C ALA A 21 -12.74 -6.38 -1.61
N VAL A 22 -12.92 -6.97 -2.79
CA VAL A 22 -12.21 -8.16 -3.24
C VAL A 22 -10.74 -7.84 -3.52
N LEU A 23 -10.44 -6.71 -4.17
CA LEU A 23 -9.07 -6.27 -4.43
C LEU A 23 -8.33 -5.94 -3.14
N PHE A 24 -8.99 -5.30 -2.18
CA PHE A 24 -8.47 -5.06 -0.84
C PHE A 24 -8.26 -6.37 -0.09
N ARG A 25 -9.19 -7.34 -0.19
CA ARG A 25 -9.02 -8.67 0.40
C ARG A 25 -7.87 -9.44 -0.25
N LEU A 26 -7.72 -9.37 -1.56
CA LEU A 26 -6.66 -10.03 -2.32
C LEU A 26 -5.30 -9.41 -2.06
N THR A 27 -5.19 -8.08 -2.05
CA THR A 27 -3.93 -7.42 -1.67
C THR A 27 -3.61 -7.61 -0.20
N ASN A 28 -4.60 -7.57 0.69
CA ASN A 28 -4.39 -7.98 2.06
C ASN A 28 -3.92 -9.44 2.12
N GLN A 29 -4.45 -10.38 1.35
CA GLN A 29 -3.96 -11.78 1.31
C GLN A 29 -2.57 -11.94 0.70
N LEU A 30 -2.23 -11.19 -0.35
CA LEU A 30 -0.92 -11.25 -0.99
C LEU A 30 0.18 -10.64 -0.12
N VAL A 31 -0.18 -9.66 0.71
CA VAL A 31 0.74 -8.98 1.62
C VAL A 31 0.75 -9.63 3.02
N VAL A 32 -0.36 -10.25 3.44
CA VAL A 32 -0.47 -11.10 4.65
C VAL A 32 0.03 -12.52 4.38
N GLY A 33 0.23 -12.89 3.11
CA GLY A 33 1.03 -14.06 2.75
C GLY A 33 2.34 -13.96 3.52
N ASP A 34 2.50 -14.87 4.48
CA ASP A 34 3.52 -14.86 5.52
C ASP A 34 4.77 -14.15 5.02
N GLY A 35 5.27 -13.12 5.70
CA GLY A 35 6.52 -12.40 5.36
C GLY A 35 7.78 -13.28 5.29
N ARG A 36 7.61 -14.60 5.22
CA ARG A 36 8.51 -15.62 4.73
C ARG A 36 8.69 -15.45 3.23
N LEU A 37 9.66 -14.61 2.87
CA LEU A 37 10.47 -14.89 1.68
C LEU A 37 10.76 -16.41 1.63
N PRO A 38 10.59 -17.10 0.49
CA PRO A 38 11.01 -18.49 0.38
C PRO A 38 12.52 -18.52 0.62
N ARG A 39 12.91 -18.89 1.84
CA ARG A 39 14.31 -18.98 2.27
C ARG A 39 14.90 -20.21 1.61
N VAL A 40 15.25 -20.10 0.34
CA VAL A 40 16.18 -21.02 -0.30
C VAL A 40 17.59 -20.56 0.08
N VAL A 41 17.93 -20.74 1.35
CA VAL A 41 19.29 -20.50 1.84
C VAL A 41 19.68 -21.73 2.64
N LEU A 42 20.30 -22.66 1.95
CA LEU A 42 21.06 -23.81 2.47
C LEU A 42 22.36 -23.35 3.15
N GLU A 43 22.35 -22.21 3.84
CA GLU A 43 23.51 -21.72 4.59
C GLU A 43 23.45 -22.35 5.98
N ARG A 44 24.43 -23.20 6.27
CA ARG A 44 24.56 -23.87 7.56
C ARG A 44 24.76 -22.80 8.64
N VAL A 45 23.70 -22.51 9.40
CA VAL A 45 23.76 -21.54 10.50
C VAL A 45 24.67 -22.10 11.59
N VAL A 46 25.91 -21.60 11.65
CA VAL A 46 26.85 -21.92 12.72
C VAL A 46 26.48 -21.10 13.94
N VAL A 47 25.90 -21.76 14.95
CA VAL A 47 25.55 -21.13 16.23
C VAL A 47 26.81 -21.06 17.09
N PRO A 48 27.24 -19.86 17.55
CA PRO A 48 28.40 -19.74 18.43
C PRO A 48 28.18 -20.52 19.73
N THR A 49 29.22 -21.11 20.33
CA THR A 49 29.11 -21.84 21.61
C THR A 49 29.46 -20.98 22.83
N GLU A 50 30.24 -19.91 22.62
CA GLU A 50 30.65 -19.01 23.69
C GLU A 50 29.49 -18.09 24.12
N PRO A 51 29.28 -17.87 25.44
CA PRO A 51 28.13 -17.12 25.94
C PRO A 51 28.08 -15.68 25.44
N MET A 52 29.24 -15.01 25.35
CA MET A 52 29.32 -13.63 24.85
C MET A 52 29.22 -13.52 23.32
N ALA A 53 29.62 -14.56 22.58
CA ALA A 53 29.44 -14.62 21.14
C ALA A 53 27.96 -14.89 20.78
N LEU A 54 27.29 -15.74 21.56
CA LEU A 54 25.85 -16.03 21.43
C LEU A 54 24.97 -14.79 21.60
N LEU A 55 25.28 -13.94 22.58
CA LEU A 55 24.51 -12.71 22.80
C LEU A 55 24.64 -11.71 21.65
N ARG A 56 25.86 -11.57 21.11
CA ARG A 56 26.11 -10.70 19.94
C ARG A 56 25.38 -11.21 18.70
N TRP A 57 25.51 -12.51 18.43
CA TRP A 57 24.82 -13.17 17.33
C TRP A 57 23.29 -13.03 17.42
N ARG A 58 22.70 -13.14 18.63
CA ARG A 58 21.26 -12.88 18.82
C ARG A 58 20.89 -11.43 18.52
N ARG A 59 21.66 -10.46 19.00
CA ARG A 59 21.39 -9.03 18.74
C ARG A 59 21.41 -8.71 17.25
N GLU A 60 22.42 -9.20 16.53
CA GLU A 60 22.53 -9.02 15.08
C GLU A 60 21.32 -9.64 14.35
N GLN A 61 20.93 -10.87 14.74
CA GLN A 61 19.75 -11.53 14.17
C GLN A 61 18.45 -10.79 14.48
N ASP A 62 18.30 -10.26 15.70
CA ASP A 62 17.12 -9.50 16.10
C ASP A 62 17.06 -8.15 15.34
N GLU A 63 18.19 -7.47 15.15
CA GLU A 63 18.27 -6.24 14.35
C GLU A 63 17.92 -6.49 12.88
N GLU A 64 18.43 -7.56 12.28
CA GLU A 64 18.07 -7.98 10.92
C GLU A 64 16.59 -8.29 10.80
N ARG A 65 16.03 -9.07 11.74
CA ARG A 65 14.60 -9.39 11.78
C ARG A 65 13.74 -8.13 11.91
N MET A 66 14.13 -7.19 12.76
CA MET A 66 13.44 -5.92 12.94
C MET A 66 13.54 -5.04 11.70
N ALA A 67 14.68 -5.01 11.02
CA ALA A 67 14.86 -4.27 9.77
C ALA A 67 14.00 -4.85 8.64
N VAL A 68 13.93 -6.17 8.52
CA VAL A 68 13.06 -6.85 7.55
C VAL A 68 11.59 -6.58 7.87
N ALA A 69 11.17 -6.71 9.13
CA ALA A 69 9.80 -6.42 9.56
C ALA A 69 9.39 -4.97 9.25
N ARG A 70 10.28 -3.99 9.50
CA ARG A 70 10.05 -2.58 9.14
C ARG A 70 9.85 -2.39 7.64
N ARG A 71 10.68 -3.03 6.80
CA ARG A 71 10.56 -2.96 5.34
C ARG A 71 9.25 -3.58 4.87
N VAL A 72 8.89 -4.75 5.36
CA VAL A 72 7.62 -5.43 5.02
C VAL A 72 6.41 -4.59 5.42
N ALA A 73 6.44 -3.96 6.60
CA ALA A 73 5.38 -3.06 7.05
C ALA A 73 5.25 -1.82 6.13
N ALA A 74 6.37 -1.22 5.73
CA ALA A 74 6.37 -0.09 4.78
C ALA A 74 5.81 -0.50 3.40
N TYR A 75 6.22 -1.66 2.88
CA TYR A 75 5.69 -2.21 1.63
C TYR A 75 4.19 -2.47 1.71
N ARG A 76 3.68 -2.95 2.84
CA ARG A 76 2.23 -3.18 3.05
C ARG A 76 1.42 -1.89 3.01
N SER A 77 1.95 -0.84 3.63
CA SER A 77 1.34 0.49 3.57
C SER A 77 1.28 1.00 2.13
N GLY A 78 2.42 1.00 1.41
CA GLY A 78 2.48 1.45 0.03
C GLY A 78 1.59 0.66 -0.93
N ALA A 79 1.54 -0.68 -0.81
CA ALA A 79 0.68 -1.53 -1.63
C ALA A 79 -0.81 -1.24 -1.40
N THR A 80 -1.23 -1.02 -0.16
CA THR A 80 -2.61 -0.67 0.18
C THR A 80 -3.01 0.66 -0.45
N VAL A 81 -2.15 1.67 -0.36
CA VAL A 81 -2.40 2.99 -0.95
C VAL A 81 -2.47 2.91 -2.48
N LEU A 82 -1.60 2.12 -3.11
CA LEU A 82 -1.61 1.93 -4.56
C LEU A 82 -2.94 1.31 -5.04
N VAL A 83 -3.49 0.36 -4.30
CA VAL A 83 -4.82 -0.21 -4.57
C VAL A 83 -5.92 0.84 -4.48
N VAL A 84 -5.88 1.68 -3.44
CA VAL A 84 -6.84 2.78 -3.27
C VAL A 84 -6.75 3.75 -4.45
N LEU A 85 -5.53 4.15 -4.86
CA LEU A 85 -5.31 5.04 -6.00
C LEU A 85 -5.80 4.43 -7.33
N ALA A 86 -5.57 3.14 -7.54
CA ALA A 86 -6.05 2.41 -8.71
C ALA A 86 -7.59 2.39 -8.74
N ALA A 87 -8.22 2.11 -7.61
CA ALA A 87 -9.67 2.12 -7.49
C ALA A 87 -10.28 3.51 -7.76
N LEU A 88 -9.65 4.55 -7.20
CA LEU A 88 -10.07 5.93 -7.43
C LEU A 88 -9.96 6.32 -8.91
N THR A 89 -8.98 5.77 -9.62
CA THR A 89 -8.78 5.99 -11.06
C THR A 89 -9.84 5.25 -11.89
N VAL A 90 -10.21 4.02 -11.53
CA VAL A 90 -11.33 3.31 -12.16
C VAL A 90 -12.64 4.06 -11.94
N PHE A 91 -12.86 4.54 -10.72
CA PHE A 91 -14.05 5.33 -10.39
C PHE A 91 -14.12 6.63 -11.22
N GLU A 92 -13.00 7.37 -11.30
CA GLU A 92 -12.87 8.57 -12.13
C GLU A 92 -13.19 8.31 -13.60
N TYR A 93 -12.63 7.25 -14.17
CA TYR A 93 -12.88 6.87 -15.56
C TYR A 93 -14.38 6.66 -15.84
N VAL A 94 -15.08 6.02 -14.91
CA VAL A 94 -16.51 5.75 -15.08
C VAL A 94 -17.38 6.97 -14.83
N MET A 95 -17.01 7.81 -13.87
CA MET A 95 -17.65 9.11 -13.71
C MET A 95 -17.54 9.96 -14.98
N ASN A 96 -16.39 9.94 -15.64
CA ASN A 96 -16.19 10.62 -16.92
C ASN A 96 -17.08 10.05 -18.04
N LEU A 97 -17.27 8.73 -18.12
CA LEU A 97 -18.16 8.09 -19.09
C LEU A 97 -19.64 8.50 -18.93
N VAL A 98 -20.05 8.87 -17.72
CA VAL A 98 -21.43 9.26 -17.39
C VAL A 98 -21.64 10.77 -17.57
N GLY A 99 -20.62 11.50 -18.01
CA GLY A 99 -20.68 12.93 -18.29
C GLY A 99 -20.60 13.81 -17.03
N ILE A 100 -19.98 13.32 -15.95
CA ILE A 100 -19.63 14.15 -14.80
C ILE A 100 -18.77 15.33 -15.27
N SER A 101 -19.04 16.51 -14.73
CA SER A 101 -18.33 17.72 -15.11
C SER A 101 -16.83 17.61 -14.84
N VAL A 102 -16.03 18.29 -15.66
CA VAL A 102 -14.57 18.40 -15.49
C VAL A 102 -14.22 18.85 -14.07
N PHE A 103 -15.06 19.70 -13.47
CA PHE A 103 -14.90 20.12 -12.08
C PHE A 103 -14.99 18.97 -11.07
N GLY A 104 -15.91 18.02 -11.26
CA GLY A 104 -16.02 16.83 -10.41
C GLY A 104 -14.79 15.93 -10.52
N LEU A 105 -14.26 15.73 -11.73
CA LEU A 105 -13.03 14.97 -11.95
C LEU A 105 -11.80 15.67 -11.35
N PHE A 106 -11.76 17.00 -11.42
CA PHE A 106 -10.70 17.80 -10.81
C PHE A 106 -10.63 17.63 -9.29
N VAL A 107 -11.77 17.58 -8.60
CA VAL A 107 -11.81 17.31 -7.15
C VAL A 107 -11.26 15.91 -6.84
N ILE A 108 -11.60 14.90 -7.65
CA ILE A 108 -11.05 13.53 -7.48
C ILE A 108 -9.53 13.53 -7.68
N ALA A 109 -9.03 14.28 -8.65
CA ALA A 109 -7.59 14.44 -8.88
C ALA A 109 -6.89 15.09 -7.68
N LEU A 110 -7.50 16.08 -7.02
CA LEU A 110 -6.96 16.69 -5.80
C LEU A 110 -6.90 15.70 -4.64
N VAL A 111 -7.94 14.88 -4.45
CA VAL A 111 -7.94 13.81 -3.44
C VAL A 111 -6.81 12.83 -3.71
N LYS A 112 -6.61 12.43 -4.98
CA LYS A 112 -5.51 11.56 -5.39
C LYS A 112 -4.15 12.16 -5.06
N ALA A 113 -3.95 13.44 -5.39
CA ALA A 113 -2.71 14.17 -5.09
C ALA A 113 -2.45 14.24 -3.57
N ALA A 114 -3.48 14.54 -2.77
CA ALA A 114 -3.36 14.59 -1.31
C ALA A 114 -2.93 13.22 -0.73
N ILE A 115 -3.50 12.12 -1.22
CA ILE A 115 -3.11 10.76 -0.80
C ILE A 115 -1.65 10.49 -1.16
N ILE A 116 -1.23 10.82 -2.38
CA ILE A 116 0.16 10.61 -2.83
C ILE A 116 1.14 11.41 -1.98
N VAL A 117 0.84 12.69 -1.74
CA VAL A 117 1.67 13.55 -0.91
C VAL A 117 1.73 13.05 0.51
N HIS A 118 0.63 12.59 1.11
CA HIS A 118 0.65 12.13 2.50
C HIS A 118 1.41 10.81 2.69
N TYR A 119 1.24 9.85 1.78
CA TYR A 119 1.75 8.49 1.97
C TYR A 119 3.07 8.19 1.26
N PHE A 120 3.33 8.80 0.10
CA PHE A 120 4.53 8.51 -0.70
C PHE A 120 5.55 9.64 -0.65
N MET A 121 5.11 10.89 -0.51
CA MET A 121 6.05 11.99 -0.35
C MET A 121 6.21 12.27 1.14
N HIS A 122 7.38 12.00 1.72
CA HIS A 122 7.65 12.39 3.12
C HIS A 122 7.87 13.91 3.25
N VAL A 123 7.01 14.72 2.64
CA VAL A 123 7.08 16.18 2.68
C VAL A 123 6.95 16.68 4.13
N ALA A 124 6.18 15.98 4.96
CA ALA A 124 6.10 16.27 6.40
C ALA A 124 7.45 16.14 7.12
N THR A 125 8.34 15.22 6.72
CA THR A 125 9.66 15.07 7.37
C THR A 125 10.65 16.13 6.90
N VAL A 126 10.49 16.65 5.69
CA VAL A 126 11.32 17.75 5.17
C VAL A 126 10.99 19.07 5.87
N PHE A 127 9.71 19.35 6.14
CA PHE A 127 9.30 20.52 6.91
C PHE A 127 9.63 20.39 8.42
N ALA A 128 9.58 19.18 8.99
CA ALA A 128 10.00 18.96 10.38
C ALA A 128 11.52 19.13 10.62
N ALA A 129 12.35 18.95 9.58
CA ALA A 129 13.80 19.16 9.68
C ALA A 129 14.22 20.65 9.63
N GLY A 130 13.30 21.55 9.23
CA GLY A 130 13.57 22.99 9.09
C GLY A 130 13.26 23.84 10.32
N ASP A 131 12.49 23.31 11.28
CA ASP A 131 12.01 24.03 12.47
C ASP A 131 12.95 23.91 13.69
N GLY A 132 14.24 23.71 13.43
CA GLY A 132 15.31 23.73 14.43
C GLY A 132 16.16 24.98 14.28
N HIS A 133 15.61 26.15 14.62
CA HIS A 133 16.36 27.38 14.88
C HIS A 133 15.96 27.94 16.24
#